data_AF-A0A511MR79-F1
#
_entry.id   AF-A0A511MR79-F1
#
_cell.length_a   1.000
_cell.length_b   1.000
_cell.length_c   1.000
_cell.angle_alpha   90.00
_cell.angle_beta   90.00
_cell.angle_gamma   90.00
#
_symmetry.space_group_name_H-M   'P 1'
#
loop_
_entity.id
_entity.type
_entity.pdbx_description
1 polymer ?
#
loop_
_entity_poly.entity_id
_entity_poly.type
_entity_poly.pdbx_seq_one_letter_code
_entity_poly.pdbx_strand_id
1 'polypeptide(L)'
;MDRLGEAVERACASLDPAFRRVNLEILGNADSFLHAHVWPRFDWEPVDLVHLPVWLYPRENWSDERYALGPRHSALRQAIAAELDQTARRSS
;
A
#
# COMPACT_ATOMS: atom_id res chain seq x y z
N MET A 1 -9.96 -6.59 7.88
CA MET A 1 -9.07 -5.45 7.57
C MET A 1 -7.63 -5.76 7.89
N ASP A 2 -7.37 -6.38 9.05
CA ASP A 2 -6.03 -6.79 9.50
C ASP A 2 -5.21 -7.57 8.45
N ARG A 3 -5.74 -8.68 7.93
CA ARG A 3 -5.01 -9.58 7.03
C ARG A 3 -4.47 -8.96 5.74
N LEU A 4 -5.22 -8.02 5.14
CA LEU A 4 -4.73 -7.33 3.94
C LEU A 4 -3.63 -6.31 4.30
N GLY A 5 -3.81 -5.57 5.40
CA GLY A 5 -2.79 -4.66 5.91
C GLY A 5 -1.50 -5.40 6.25
N GLU A 6 -1.59 -6.50 6.99
CA GLU A 6 -0.47 -7.36 7.36
C GLU A 6 0.24 -7.95 6.13
N ALA A 7 -0.51 -8.42 5.13
CA ALA A 7 0.09 -8.95 3.91
C ALA A 7 0.84 -7.89 3.11
N VAL A 8 0.29 -6.66 3.01
CA VAL A 8 0.98 -5.54 2.37
C VAL A 8 2.23 -5.14 3.16
N GLU A 9 2.13 -5.03 4.48
CA GLU A 9 3.26 -4.71 5.36
C GLU A 9 4.42 -5.70 5.17
N ARG A 10 4.14 -7.01 5.26
CA ARG A 10 5.18 -8.05 5.13
C ARG A 10 5.77 -8.13 3.73
N ALA A 11 4.93 -8.02 2.69
CA ALA A 11 5.40 -8.01 1.32
C ALA A 11 6.31 -6.79 1.05
N CYS A 12 5.91 -5.59 1.50
CA CYS A 12 6.73 -4.40 1.33
C CYS A 12 8.03 -4.48 2.15
N ALA A 13 7.97 -4.89 3.42
CA ALA A 13 9.15 -5.02 4.29
C ALA A 13 10.18 -6.04 3.77
N SER A 14 9.72 -7.10 3.10
CA SER A 14 10.61 -8.11 2.51
C SER A 14 11.25 -7.67 1.19
N LEU A 15 10.58 -6.80 0.42
CA LEU A 15 11.03 -6.36 -0.90
C LEU A 15 11.86 -5.07 -0.86
N ASP A 16 11.64 -4.20 0.13
CA ASP A 16 12.34 -2.92 0.25
C ASP A 16 12.71 -2.64 1.72
N PRO A 17 14.01 -2.57 2.06
CA PRO A 17 14.46 -2.27 3.42
C PRO A 17 14.12 -0.85 3.88
N ALA A 18 13.73 0.06 2.98
CA ALA A 18 13.26 1.39 3.32
C ALA A 18 11.77 1.41 3.72
N PHE A 19 11.08 0.27 3.74
CA PHE A 19 9.71 0.20 4.23
C PHE A 19 9.62 0.72 5.66
N ARG A 20 8.69 1.65 5.89
CA ARG A 20 8.53 2.35 7.17
C ARG A 20 7.31 1.90 7.96
N ARG A 21 6.15 1.82 7.31
CA ARG A 21 4.84 1.48 7.92
C ARG A 21 3.75 1.34 6.87
N VAL A 22 2.56 0.90 7.28
CA VAL A 22 1.32 0.99 6.51
C VAL A 22 0.37 2.02 7.13
N ASN A 23 -0.28 2.84 6.31
CA ASN A 23 -1.47 3.59 6.70
C ASN A 23 -2.73 2.92 6.14
N LEU A 24 -3.73 2.71 6.99
CA LEU A 24 -5.07 2.21 6.61
C LEU A 24 -6.07 3.35 6.74
N GLU A 25 -6.77 3.66 5.65
CA GLU A 25 -7.75 4.74 5.60
C GLU A 25 -9.10 4.22 5.12
N ILE A 26 -10.17 4.51 5.86
CA ILE A 26 -11.55 4.34 5.40
C ILE A 26 -12.12 5.75 5.23
N LEU A 27 -12.29 6.17 3.97
CA LEU A 27 -12.84 7.47 3.61
C LEU A 27 -14.27 7.28 3.08
N GLY A 28 -14.61 7.90 1.94
CA GLY A 28 -15.96 7.84 1.36
C GLY A 28 -16.55 9.19 0.96
N ASN A 29 -15.75 10.25 0.88
CA ASN A 29 -16.23 11.57 0.49
C ASN A 29 -16.63 11.64 -1.00
N ALA A 30 -15.97 10.87 -1.86
CA ALA A 30 -16.20 10.88 -3.31
C ALA A 30 -17.09 9.71 -3.78
N ASP A 31 -16.81 8.50 -3.29
CA ASP A 31 -17.51 7.28 -3.70
C ASP A 31 -18.35 6.70 -2.56
N SER A 32 -19.61 6.35 -2.87
CA SER A 32 -20.61 5.96 -1.87
C SER A 32 -20.59 4.48 -1.46
N PHE A 33 -19.62 3.70 -1.94
CA PHE A 33 -19.45 2.30 -1.52
C PHE A 33 -18.35 2.20 -0.46
N LEU A 34 -18.51 1.28 0.49
CA LEU A 34 -17.47 1.04 1.50
C LEU A 34 -16.21 0.51 0.83
N HIS A 35 -15.12 1.24 1.02
CA HIS A 35 -13.80 0.87 0.57
C HIS A 35 -12.77 1.35 1.59
N ALA A 36 -11.56 0.81 1.47
CA ALA A 36 -10.43 1.23 2.27
C ALA A 36 -9.20 1.33 1.39
N HIS A 37 -8.30 2.23 1.78
CA HIS A 37 -7.00 2.39 1.16
C HIS A 37 -5.92 1.79 2.07
N VAL A 38 -4.95 1.13 1.45
CA VAL A 38 -3.78 0.56 2.11
C VAL A 38 -2.54 1.21 1.50
N TRP A 39 -1.88 2.07 2.28
CA TRP A 39 -0.77 2.89 1.82
C TRP A 39 0.53 2.46 2.50
N PRO A 40 1.37 1.62 1.86
CA PRO A 40 2.73 1.39 2.34
C PRO A 40 3.53 2.69 2.22
N ARG A 41 4.24 3.03 3.29
CA ARG A 41 5.07 4.23 3.42
C ARG A 41 6.54 3.84 3.50
N PHE A 42 7.42 4.66 2.94
CA PHE A 42 8.84 4.38 2.82
C PHE A 42 9.70 5.56 3.28
N ASP A 43 10.89 5.28 3.78
CA ASP A 43 11.82 6.29 4.29
C ASP A 43 12.42 7.18 3.19
N TRP A 44 12.33 6.77 1.93
CA TRP A 44 12.74 7.59 0.79
C TRP A 44 11.69 8.62 0.37
N GLU A 45 10.48 8.59 0.94
CA GLU A 45 9.46 9.62 0.68
C GLU A 45 9.94 11.01 1.17
N PRO A 46 9.49 12.10 0.53
CA PRO A 46 9.81 13.46 0.99
C PRO A 46 9.45 13.65 2.47
N VAL A 47 10.40 14.16 3.26
CA VAL A 47 10.28 14.26 4.73
C VAL A 47 9.08 15.10 5.19
N ASP A 48 8.70 16.08 4.38
CA ASP A 48 7.54 16.97 4.59
C ASP A 48 6.20 16.28 4.26
N LEU A 49 6.21 15.18 3.50
CA LEU A 49 5.02 14.42 3.11
C LEU A 49 4.89 13.07 3.80
N VAL A 50 6.01 12.44 4.20
CA VAL A 50 6.02 11.07 4.74
C VAL A 50 5.17 10.93 5.99
N HIS A 51 4.95 12.02 6.74
CA HIS A 51 4.12 12.04 7.95
C HIS A 51 2.68 12.50 7.72
N LEU A 52 2.35 12.93 6.51
CA LEU A 52 1.04 13.46 6.14
C LEU A 52 0.20 12.44 5.35
N PRO A 53 -1.12 12.67 5.21
CA PRO A 53 -1.97 11.87 4.34
C PRO A 53 -1.49 11.90 2.88
N VAL A 54 -1.59 10.77 2.18
CA VAL A 54 -1.08 10.65 0.81
C VAL A 54 -1.76 11.61 -0.18
N TRP A 55 -2.99 12.01 0.09
CA TRP A 55 -3.77 12.94 -0.75
C TRP A 55 -3.15 14.34 -0.88
N LEU A 56 -2.15 14.68 -0.05
CA LEU A 56 -1.40 15.94 -0.15
C LEU A 56 -0.19 15.87 -1.10
N TYR A 57 0.11 14.70 -1.68
CA TYR A 57 1.07 14.60 -2.77
C TYR A 57 0.62 15.41 -3.99
N PRO A 58 1.55 15.89 -4.85
CA PRO A 58 1.23 16.59 -6.08
C PRO A 58 0.16 15.86 -6.90
N ARG A 59 -0.83 16.61 -7.39
CA ARG A 59 -2.01 16.02 -8.06
C ARG A 59 -1.62 15.23 -9.30
N GLU A 60 -0.56 15.66 -9.97
CA GLU A 60 -0.03 15.09 -11.20
C GLU A 60 0.40 13.63 -11.00
N ASN A 61 0.88 13.28 -9.80
CA ASN A 61 1.31 11.92 -9.46
C ASN A 61 0.18 10.89 -9.62
N TRP A 62 -1.08 11.28 -9.40
CA TRP A 62 -2.22 10.38 -9.49
C TRP A 62 -2.63 10.04 -10.93
N SER A 63 -2.16 10.82 -11.90
CA SER A 63 -2.44 10.64 -13.33
C SER A 63 -1.20 10.31 -14.17
N ASP A 64 0.00 10.37 -13.58
CA ASP A 64 1.25 10.14 -14.28
C ASP A 64 1.41 8.67 -14.68
N GLU A 65 1.58 8.41 -15.98
CA GLU A 65 1.75 7.08 -16.54
C GLU A 65 2.97 6.34 -15.97
N ARG A 66 3.98 7.06 -15.48
CA ARG A 66 5.13 6.47 -14.79
C ARG A 66 4.74 5.74 -13.51
N TYR A 67 3.57 5.99 -12.93
CA TYR A 67 3.04 5.29 -11.75
C TYR A 67 1.87 4.34 -12.08
N ALA A 68 1.43 4.28 -13.35
CA ALA A 68 0.37 3.38 -13.78
C ALA A 68 0.73 1.89 -13.56
N LEU A 69 -0.26 1.09 -13.13
CA LEU A 69 -0.08 -0.33 -12.91
C LEU A 69 0.46 -1.03 -14.17
N GLY A 70 1.35 -2.00 -13.98
CA GLY A 70 2.04 -2.67 -15.08
C GLY A 70 3.03 -3.74 -14.60
N PRO A 71 3.75 -4.40 -15.52
CA PRO A 71 4.59 -5.57 -15.22
C PRO A 71 5.62 -5.36 -14.13
N ARG A 72 6.13 -4.14 -13.94
CA ARG A 72 7.06 -3.78 -12.85
C ARG A 72 6.51 -4.06 -11.45
N HIS A 73 5.19 -4.13 -11.28
CA HIS A 73 4.53 -4.41 -10.01
C HIS A 73 4.25 -5.91 -9.79
N SER A 74 4.65 -6.79 -10.72
CA SER A 74 4.34 -8.22 -10.64
C SER A 74 4.93 -8.88 -9.40
N ALA A 75 6.18 -8.56 -9.05
CA ALA A 75 6.84 -9.10 -7.87
C ALA A 75 6.08 -8.72 -6.59
N LEU A 76 5.71 -7.44 -6.44
CA LEU A 76 4.94 -6.96 -5.30
C LEU A 76 3.56 -7.64 -5.22
N ARG A 77 2.85 -7.78 -6.35
CA ARG A 77 1.55 -8.47 -6.38
C ARG A 77 1.66 -9.94 -5.97
N GLN A 78 2.71 -10.64 -6.42
CA GLN A 78 2.95 -12.03 -6.05
C GLN A 78 3.29 -12.17 -4.56
N ALA A 79 4.13 -11.28 -4.02
CA ALA A 79 4.47 -11.28 -2.60
C ALA A 79 3.23 -11.04 -1.72
N ILE A 80 2.41 -10.04 -2.04
CA ILE A 80 1.16 -9.76 -1.30
C ILE A 80 0.21 -10.98 -1.35
N ALA A 81 0.06 -11.61 -2.52
CA ALA A 81 -0.78 -12.81 -2.66
C ALA A 81 -0.27 -13.97 -1.79
N ALA A 82 1.05 -14.22 -1.80
CA ALA A 82 1.65 -15.26 -0.98
C ALA A 82 1.47 -15.00 0.53
N GLU A 83 1.61 -13.75 0.98
CA GLU A 83 1.37 -13.38 2.38
C GLU A 83 -0.11 -13.51 2.79
N LEU A 84 -1.04 -13.17 1.88
CA LEU A 84 -2.48 -13.37 2.10
C LEU A 84 -2.82 -14.86 2.30
N ASP A 85 -2.26 -15.73 1.46
CA ASP A 85 -2.45 -17.18 1.54
C ASP A 85 -1.87 -17.76 2.83
N GLN A 86 -0.66 -17.33 3.22
CA GLN A 86 -0.04 -17.76 4.47
C GLN A 86 -0.87 -17.33 5.69
N THR A 87 -1.30 -16.07 5.72
CA THR A 87 -2.11 -15.54 6.81
C THR A 87 -3.47 -16.24 6.90
N ALA A 88 -4.03 -16.70 5.77
CA ALA A 88 -5.24 -17.53 5.76
C ALA A 88 -5.09 -18.83 6.53
N ARG A 89 -3.97 -19.52 6.30
CA ARG A 89 -3.70 -20.84 6.87
C ARG A 89 -3.40 -20.79 8.37
N ARG A 90 -2.91 -19.66 8.89
CA ARG A 90 -2.60 -19.49 10.32
C ARG A 90 -3.81 -19.22 11.19
N SER A 91 -4.91 -18.74 10.61
CA SER A 91 -6.16 -18.45 11.32
C SER A 91 -7.14 -19.63 11.31
N SER A 92 -6.74 -20.78 10.76
CA SER A 92 -7.51 -22.03 10.73
C SER A 92 -6.95 -23.02 11.74
#